data_AF-A0A8I6XQJ9-F1
#
_entry.id   AF-A0A8I6XQJ9-F1
#
_cell.length_a   1.000
_cell.length_b   1.000
_cell.length_c   1.000
_cell.angle_alpha   90.00
_cell.angle_beta   90.00
_cell.angle_gamma   90.00
#
_symmetry.space_group_name_H-M   'P 1'
#
loop_
_entity.id
_entity.type
_entity.pdbx_description
1 polymer ?
#
loop_
_entity_poly.entity_id
_entity_poly.type
_entity_poly.pdbx_seq_one_letter_code
_entity_poly.pdbx_strand_id
1 'polypeptide(L)'
;MARKRSRVDQRTTAPSPPPPFWTKLTHRQPVVVFAHGVGAPSSSDWMTYWKEMVKDALDAIEVVTFDYPYMSGGKRRPPPKADKLVDHHLSAVKNAVAEHPGHPLVLMRKSMGSR
;
A
#
# COMPACT_ATOMS: atom_id res chain seq x y z
N MET A 1 -59.15 -38.86 -10.12
CA MET A 1 -58.42 -37.58 -10.21
C MET A 1 -57.76 -37.29 -8.88
N ALA A 2 -56.44 -37.48 -8.74
CA ALA A 2 -55.69 -37.08 -7.55
C ALA A 2 -54.32 -36.55 -7.99
N ARG A 3 -54.10 -35.25 -7.80
CA ARG A 3 -52.99 -34.48 -8.37
C ARG A 3 -51.75 -34.66 -7.48
N LYS A 4 -50.73 -35.35 -8.00
CA LYS A 4 -49.41 -35.52 -7.34
C LYS A 4 -48.72 -34.15 -7.25
N ARG A 5 -48.61 -33.58 -6.05
CA ARG A 5 -47.88 -32.31 -5.83
C ARG A 5 -46.38 -32.59 -5.93
N SER A 6 -45.79 -32.21 -7.05
CA SER A 6 -44.34 -32.16 -7.25
C SER A 6 -43.75 -31.04 -6.40
N ARG A 7 -42.82 -31.38 -5.50
CA ARG A 7 -42.02 -30.42 -4.73
C ARG A 7 -40.88 -29.96 -5.63
N VAL A 8 -40.98 -28.74 -6.17
CA VAL A 8 -39.90 -28.10 -6.92
C VAL A 8 -38.77 -27.77 -5.95
N ASP A 9 -37.61 -28.42 -6.12
CA ASP A 9 -36.35 -28.04 -5.49
C ASP A 9 -35.93 -26.68 -6.05
N GLN A 10 -36.21 -25.61 -5.32
CA GLN A 10 -35.57 -24.32 -5.55
C GLN A 10 -34.15 -24.38 -4.97
N ARG A 11 -33.19 -24.81 -5.79
CA ARG A 11 -31.77 -24.51 -5.53
C ARG A 11 -31.55 -23.03 -5.80
N THR A 12 -31.66 -22.22 -4.75
CA THR A 12 -31.19 -20.83 -4.74
C THR A 12 -29.68 -20.85 -4.96
N THR A 13 -29.25 -20.58 -6.19
CA THR A 13 -27.84 -20.33 -6.49
C THR A 13 -27.47 -19.02 -5.83
N ALA A 14 -26.61 -19.07 -4.81
CA ALA A 14 -26.05 -17.88 -4.19
C ALA A 14 -25.41 -16.98 -5.26
N PRO A 15 -25.52 -15.65 -5.16
CA PRO A 15 -24.87 -14.75 -6.10
C PRO A 15 -23.35 -14.98 -6.06
N SER A 16 -22.72 -14.98 -7.23
CA SER A 16 -21.28 -15.09 -7.38
C SER A 16 -20.59 -14.08 -6.46
N PRO A 17 -19.51 -14.47 -5.74
CA PRO A 17 -18.75 -13.49 -4.97
C PRO A 17 -18.26 -12.39 -5.92
N PRO A 18 -18.20 -11.12 -5.45
CA PRO A 18 -17.63 -10.05 -6.25
C PRO A 18 -16.21 -10.43 -6.67
N PRO A 19 -15.75 -10.00 -7.86
CA PRO A 19 -14.38 -10.25 -8.27
C PRO A 19 -13.42 -9.75 -7.18
N PRO A 20 -12.29 -10.44 -6.96
CA PRO A 20 -11.29 -9.96 -6.03
C PRO A 20 -10.92 -8.51 -6.41
N PHE A 21 -10.77 -7.67 -5.39
CA PHE A 21 -10.40 -6.26 -5.51
C PHE A 21 -9.00 -6.04 -6.12
N TRP A 22 -8.31 -7.12 -6.47
CA TRP A 22 -7.07 -7.12 -7.22
C TRP A 22 -7.35 -7.62 -8.64
N THR A 23 -7.29 -6.70 -9.59
CA THR A 23 -7.00 -7.04 -10.99
C THR A 23 -5.72 -7.88 -11.01
N LYS A 24 -5.70 -8.99 -11.77
CA LYS A 24 -4.47 -9.75 -12.02
C LYS A 24 -3.39 -8.75 -12.41
N LEU A 25 -2.41 -8.54 -11.52
CA LEU A 25 -1.25 -7.72 -11.83
C LEU A 25 -0.66 -8.32 -13.10
N THR A 26 -0.68 -7.57 -14.20
CA THR A 26 0.17 -7.85 -15.35
C THR A 26 1.56 -8.15 -14.80
N HIS A 27 2.22 -9.21 -15.26
CA HIS A 27 3.49 -9.79 -14.79
C HIS A 27 4.64 -8.75 -14.67
N ARG A 28 4.49 -7.80 -13.75
CA ARG A 28 5.32 -6.63 -13.53
C ARG A 28 5.46 -6.49 -12.03
N GLN A 29 6.68 -6.60 -11.59
CA GLN A 29 7.08 -6.46 -10.20
C GLN A 29 6.64 -5.09 -9.67
N PRO A 30 6.19 -5.00 -8.41
CA PRO A 30 5.71 -3.75 -7.83
C PRO A 30 6.85 -2.80 -7.49
N VAL A 31 6.50 -1.53 -7.35
CA VAL A 31 7.32 -0.51 -6.68
C VAL A 31 6.61 -0.09 -5.42
N VAL A 32 7.34 -0.07 -4.31
CA VAL A 32 6.79 0.24 -2.99
C VAL A 32 7.28 1.61 -2.56
N VAL A 33 6.38 2.52 -2.20
CA VAL A 33 6.74 3.77 -1.51
C VAL A 33 6.48 3.57 -0.03
N PHE A 34 7.55 3.55 0.76
CA PHE A 34 7.51 3.24 2.19
C PHE A 34 7.86 4.45 3.05
N ALA A 35 6.83 5.06 3.66
CA ALA A 35 7.01 6.24 4.51
C ALA A 35 7.27 5.86 5.99
N HIS A 36 8.24 6.54 6.59
CA HIS A 36 8.54 6.39 8.02
C HIS A 36 7.45 7.00 8.91
N GLY A 37 7.42 6.57 10.17
CA GLY A 37 6.54 7.11 11.20
C GLY A 37 7.18 8.28 11.97
N VAL A 38 6.48 8.82 12.95
CA VAL A 38 7.04 9.89 13.80
C VAL A 38 8.19 9.37 14.65
N GLY A 39 9.28 10.15 14.71
CA GLY A 39 10.38 9.93 15.65
C GLY A 39 11.51 9.05 15.17
N ALA A 40 11.43 8.45 13.98
CA ALA A 40 12.52 7.69 13.37
C ALA A 40 12.62 7.98 11.87
N PRO A 41 13.82 8.24 11.33
CA PRO A 41 14.03 8.50 9.90
C PRO A 41 13.91 7.20 9.09
N SER A 42 13.86 7.37 7.78
CA SER A 42 13.99 6.32 6.77
C SER A 42 15.28 5.51 6.92
N SER A 43 16.34 6.10 7.48
CA SER A 43 17.63 5.45 7.78
C SER A 43 17.68 4.66 9.09
N SER A 44 16.60 4.61 9.87
CA SER A 44 16.57 3.81 11.10
C SER A 44 16.69 2.32 10.80
N ASP A 45 17.36 1.56 11.68
CA ASP A 45 17.56 0.10 11.51
C ASP A 45 16.25 -0.64 11.23
N TRP A 46 15.16 -0.21 11.88
CA TRP A 46 13.83 -0.77 11.63
C TRP A 46 13.36 -0.52 10.20
N MET A 47 13.50 0.71 9.68
CA MET A 47 13.09 1.04 8.32
C MET A 47 13.94 0.29 7.29
N THR A 48 15.26 0.24 7.50
CA THR A 48 16.19 -0.49 6.62
C THR A 48 15.89 -1.98 6.60
N TYR A 49 15.68 -2.60 7.77
CA TYR A 49 15.31 -4.01 7.86
C TYR A 49 13.99 -4.31 7.12
N TRP A 50 12.96 -3.49 7.35
CA TRP A 50 11.67 -3.68 6.69
C TRP A 50 11.72 -3.39 5.19
N LYS A 51 12.56 -2.45 4.75
CA LYS A 51 12.78 -2.17 3.33
C LYS A 51 13.27 -3.41 2.59
N GLU A 52 14.32 -4.06 3.10
CA GLU A 52 14.86 -5.29 2.49
C GLU A 52 13.84 -6.42 2.55
N MET A 53 13.19 -6.63 3.71
CA MET A 53 12.19 -7.70 3.85
C MET A 53 10.99 -7.51 2.90
N VAL A 54 10.50 -6.28 2.73
CA VAL A 54 9.38 -5.97 1.83
C VAL A 54 9.80 -6.15 0.37
N LYS A 55 11.03 -5.77 0.03
CA LYS A 55 11.58 -5.98 -1.31
C LYS A 55 11.58 -7.46 -1.67
N ASP A 56 12.09 -8.30 -0.77
CA ASP A 56 12.17 -9.75 -0.97
C ASP A 56 10.77 -10.39 -0.98
N ALA A 57 9.89 -10.01 -0.06
CA ALA A 57 8.57 -10.63 0.09
C ALA A 57 7.62 -10.33 -1.08
N LEU A 58 7.74 -9.14 -1.68
CA LEU A 58 6.90 -8.73 -2.81
C LEU A 58 7.57 -8.94 -4.17
N ASP A 59 8.82 -9.41 -4.19
CA ASP A 59 9.67 -9.40 -5.37
C ASP A 59 9.64 -8.02 -6.06
N ALA A 60 9.78 -6.97 -5.24
CA ALA A 60 9.64 -5.59 -5.69
C ALA A 60 10.89 -5.14 -6.45
N ILE A 61 10.70 -4.36 -7.51
CA ILE A 61 11.81 -3.70 -8.21
C ILE A 61 12.55 -2.77 -7.26
N GLU A 62 11.76 -1.98 -6.53
CA GLU A 62 12.29 -1.00 -5.62
C GLU A 62 11.34 -0.75 -4.46
N VAL A 63 11.94 -0.52 -3.29
CA VAL A 63 11.26 0.02 -2.13
C VAL A 63 11.84 1.41 -1.85
N VAL A 64 11.13 2.44 -2.28
CA VAL A 64 11.50 3.84 -2.12
C VAL A 64 11.16 4.31 -0.72
N THR A 65 12.16 4.75 0.03
CA THR A 65 12.01 5.36 1.36
C THR A 65 12.43 6.82 1.30
N PHE A 66 11.73 7.70 2.01
CA PHE A 66 12.04 9.13 2.03
C PHE A 66 11.81 9.70 3.44
N ASP A 67 12.49 10.81 3.75
CA ASP A 67 12.32 11.54 5.00
C ASP A 67 11.37 12.73 4.86
N TYR A 68 10.45 12.87 5.82
CA TYR A 68 9.62 14.06 5.91
C TYR A 68 10.42 15.28 6.39
N PRO A 69 10.07 16.51 5.97
CA PRO A 69 10.83 17.72 6.29
C PRO A 69 11.02 17.97 7.79
N TYR A 70 10.10 17.51 8.62
CA TYR A 70 10.19 17.68 10.07
C TYR A 70 11.34 16.90 10.70
N MET A 71 11.95 15.95 9.98
CA MET A 71 13.16 15.25 10.42
C MET A 71 14.41 16.11 10.26
N SER A 72 14.38 17.15 9.41
CA SER A 72 15.50 18.06 9.24
C SER A 72 15.66 18.98 10.47
N GLY A 73 16.81 18.86 11.14
CA GLY A 73 17.23 19.82 12.19
C GLY A 73 17.34 19.29 13.62
N GLY A 74 17.27 17.97 13.86
CA GLY A 74 17.65 17.32 15.14
C GLY A 74 16.80 17.66 16.37
N LYS A 75 15.95 18.68 16.31
CA LYS A 75 14.99 19.05 17.37
C LYS A 75 13.68 18.35 17.10
N ARG A 76 13.19 17.56 18.07
CA ARG A 76 11.82 17.02 18.10
C ARG A 76 10.81 18.15 18.07
N ARG A 77 10.43 18.59 16.86
CA ARG A 77 9.33 19.52 16.64
C ARG A 77 8.03 18.74 16.59
N PRO A 78 6.92 19.28 17.10
CA PRO A 78 5.62 18.66 16.91
C PRO A 78 5.38 18.45 15.40
N PRO A 79 4.75 17.33 15.00
CA PRO A 79 4.51 17.02 13.60
C PRO A 79 3.81 18.20 12.92
N PRO A 80 4.27 18.64 11.74
CA PRO A 80 3.55 19.63 10.96
C PRO A 80 2.14 19.12 10.62
N LYS A 81 1.22 20.03 10.33
CA LYS A 81 -0.14 19.69 9.89
C LYS A 81 -0.10 18.66 8.76
N ALA A 82 -1.02 17.71 8.79
CA ALA A 82 -1.09 16.58 7.85
C ALA A 82 -0.99 17.02 6.38
N ASP A 83 -1.57 18.17 6.04
CA ASP A 83 -1.52 18.76 4.69
C ASP A 83 -0.10 18.84 4.12
N LYS A 84 0.89 19.21 4.95
CA LYS A 84 2.30 19.31 4.51
C LYS A 84 2.97 17.94 4.32
N LEU A 85 2.43 16.88 4.93
CA LEU A 85 2.95 15.52 4.75
C LEU A 85 2.42 14.91 3.46
N VAL A 86 1.19 15.27 3.06
CA VAL A 86 0.56 14.80 1.82
C VAL A 86 1.37 15.23 0.61
N ASP A 87 1.77 16.50 0.52
CA ASP A 87 2.54 17.02 -0.63
C ASP A 87 3.87 16.28 -0.80
N HIS A 88 4.58 16.02 0.29
CA HIS A 88 5.85 15.28 0.26
C HIS A 88 5.66 13.83 -0.17
N HIS A 89 4.63 13.17 0.35
CA HIS A 89 4.33 11.80 -0.05
C HIS A 89 3.92 11.72 -1.52
N LEU A 90 3.10 12.67 -1.97
CA LEU A 90 2.65 12.77 -3.36
C LEU A 90 3.83 13.03 -4.30
N SER A 91 4.82 13.83 -3.88
CA SER A 91 6.06 14.00 -4.62
C SER A 91 6.86 12.70 -4.72
N ALA A 92 7.01 11.95 -3.63
CA ALA A 92 7.71 10.65 -3.65
C ALA A 92 7.00 9.64 -4.57
N VAL A 93 5.66 9.62 -4.53
CA VAL A 93 4.83 8.78 -5.42
C VAL A 93 5.02 9.18 -6.89
N LYS A 94 4.96 10.48 -7.20
CA LYS A 94 5.15 10.96 -8.58
C LYS A 94 6.52 10.56 -9.13
N ASN A 95 7.57 10.68 -8.31
CA ASN A 95 8.92 10.29 -8.71
C ASN A 95 9.00 8.77 -8.95
N ALA A 96 8.49 7.96 -8.03
CA ALA A 96 8.48 6.50 -8.18
C ALA A 96 7.72 6.03 -9.43
N VAL A 97 6.58 6.65 -9.75
CA VAL A 97 5.79 6.34 -10.95
C VAL A 97 6.52 6.79 -12.23
N ALA A 98 7.23 7.92 -12.20
CA ALA A 98 7.99 8.42 -13.33
C ALA A 98 9.23 7.56 -13.63
N GLU A 99 9.90 7.07 -12.59
CA GLU A 99 11.07 6.18 -12.70
C GLU A 99 10.68 4.76 -13.14
N HIS A 100 9.50 4.28 -12.73
CA HIS A 100 9.03 2.92 -13.00
C HIS A 100 7.67 2.90 -13.71
N PRO A 101 7.57 3.39 -14.95
CA PRO A 101 6.30 3.54 -15.64
C PRO A 101 5.62 2.18 -15.90
N GLY A 102 4.35 2.09 -15.51
CA GLY A 102 3.53 0.90 -15.73
C GLY A 102 3.82 -0.28 -14.81
N HIS A 103 4.61 -0.07 -13.75
CA HIS A 103 4.71 -1.00 -12.64
C HIS A 103 3.62 -0.72 -11.60
N PRO A 104 3.06 -1.77 -10.94
CA PRO A 104 2.10 -1.58 -9.86
C PRO A 104 2.73 -0.78 -8.71
N LEU A 105 2.01 0.22 -8.19
CA LEU A 105 2.47 1.02 -7.06
C LEU A 105 1.83 0.53 -5.77
N VAL A 106 2.64 0.28 -4.75
CA VAL A 106 2.20 -0.08 -3.40
C VAL A 106 2.60 1.04 -2.44
N LEU A 107 1.64 1.56 -1.68
CA LEU A 107 1.90 2.54 -0.62
C LEU A 107 1.96 1.82 0.73
N MET A 108 3.08 1.97 1.42
CA MET A 108 3.30 1.42 2.75
C MET A 108 3.69 2.54 3.71
N ARG A 109 3.20 2.51 4.94
CA ARG A 109 3.57 3.49 5.97
C ARG A 109 3.67 2.86 7.35
N LYS A 110 4.64 3.30 8.16
CA LYS A 110 4.80 2.85 9.55
C LYS A 110 3.90 3.66 10.51
N SER A 111 3.01 2.98 11.22
CA SER A 111 2.24 3.51 12.37
C SER A 111 1.56 4.86 12.06
N MET A 112 1.79 5.92 12.86
CA MET A 112 1.20 7.25 12.71
C MET A 112 1.45 7.93 11.35
N GLY A 113 2.38 7.41 10.54
CA GLY A 113 2.55 7.84 9.16
C GLY A 113 1.32 7.59 8.28
N SER A 114 0.35 6.75 8.64
CA SER A 114 -0.82 6.41 7.79
C SER A 114 -1.88 7.50 7.61
N ARG A 115 -1.76 8.63 8.31
CA ARG A 115 -2.67 9.79 8.19
C ARG A 115 -2.45 10.54 6.88
#